data_AF-N6WR53-F1
#
_entry.id   AF-N6WR53-F1
#
_cell.length_a   1.000
_cell.length_b   1.000
_cell.length_c   1.000
_cell.angle_alpha   90.00
_cell.angle_beta   90.00
_cell.angle_gamma   90.00
#
_symmetry.space_group_name_H-M   'P 1'
#
loop_
_entity.id
_entity.type
_entity.pdbx_description
1 polymer ?
#
loop_
_entity_poly.entity_id
_entity_poly.type
_entity_poly.pdbx_seq_one_letter_code
_entity_poly.pdbx_strand_id
1 'polypeptide(L)'
;MSSDDMRTLTQIQNVVAVDWYMSLLKRGPFIGANLALDDDDDQSGMGVEFIWMTPEQTVDEALKAYPGRLVLKLGLLPIGMCAEGTGDPYFLDLRGDFNEDPPLVRVPHDFAGGGDSYPLDKIEKISDHLSEFLRLSKIEDG
;
A
#
# COMPACT_ATOMS: atom_id res chain seq x y z
N MET A 1 9.35 0.07 15.15
CA MET A 1 10.11 0.69 14.05
C MET A 1 11.42 1.28 14.59
N SER A 2 12.54 1.03 13.93
CA SER A 2 13.89 1.47 14.30
C SER A 2 14.23 2.88 13.76
N SER A 3 15.37 3.45 14.18
CA SER A 3 15.91 4.68 13.58
C SER A 3 16.39 4.51 12.14
N ASP A 4 16.78 3.28 11.76
CA ASP A 4 17.19 2.97 10.41
C ASP A 4 15.98 2.90 9.47
N ASP A 5 14.89 2.28 9.93
CA ASP A 5 13.61 2.24 9.24
C ASP A 5 13.11 3.66 8.90
N MET A 6 13.18 4.58 9.87
CA MET A 6 12.79 5.98 9.68
C MET A 6 13.66 6.66 8.62
N ARG A 7 14.99 6.48 8.69
CA ARG A 7 15.90 7.03 7.66
C ARG A 7 15.61 6.46 6.28
N THR A 8 15.25 5.18 6.19
CA THR A 8 14.87 4.55 4.92
C THR A 8 13.64 5.22 4.33
N LEU A 9 12.55 5.35 5.08
CA LEU A 9 11.29 5.94 4.58
C LEU A 9 11.46 7.40 4.12
N THR A 10 12.35 8.17 4.76
CA THR A 10 12.63 9.57 4.34
C THR A 10 13.24 9.71 2.94
N GLN A 11 13.61 8.61 2.27
CA GLN A 11 13.99 8.64 0.85
C GLN A 11 12.81 8.97 -0.08
N ILE A 12 11.57 8.72 0.36
CA ILE A 12 10.36 9.13 -0.35
C ILE A 12 10.13 10.62 -0.09
N GLN A 13 10.19 11.45 -1.14
CA GLN A 13 10.16 12.92 -1.03
C GLN A 13 8.76 13.53 -0.75
N ASN A 14 7.80 12.72 -0.28
CA ASN A 14 6.48 13.19 0.17
C ASN A 14 6.44 13.19 1.71
N VAL A 15 6.94 14.27 2.31
CA VAL A 15 7.17 14.37 3.76
C VAL A 15 5.89 14.14 4.56
N VAL A 16 4.76 14.70 4.15
CA VAL A 16 3.48 14.56 4.89
C VAL A 16 2.99 13.12 4.89
N ALA A 17 2.99 12.46 3.73
CA ALA A 17 2.64 11.05 3.60
C ALA A 17 3.54 10.15 4.45
N VAL A 18 4.85 10.39 4.37
CA VAL A 18 5.87 9.61 5.08
C VAL A 18 5.77 9.81 6.59
N ASP A 19 5.56 11.03 7.07
CA ASP A 19 5.40 11.32 8.50
C ASP A 19 4.15 10.65 9.09
N TRP A 20 3.03 10.71 8.36
CA TRP A 20 1.80 10.01 8.76
C TRP A 20 2.02 8.49 8.79
N TYR A 21 2.64 7.92 7.74
CA TYR A 21 2.89 6.47 7.66
C TYR A 21 3.86 5.99 8.75
N MET A 22 4.94 6.74 9.02
CA MET A 22 5.84 6.46 10.14
C MET A 22 5.12 6.50 11.49
N SER A 23 4.14 7.40 11.64
CA SER A 23 3.32 7.49 12.85
C SER A 23 2.40 6.28 12.99
N LEU A 24 1.83 5.78 11.89
CA LEU A 24 1.07 4.53 11.86
C LEU A 24 1.95 3.33 12.26
N LEU A 25 3.12 3.15 11.63
CA LEU A 25 4.04 2.05 11.93
C LEU A 25 4.58 2.04 13.37
N LYS A 26 4.52 3.16 14.08
CA LYS A 26 4.87 3.24 15.52
C LYS A 26 3.76 2.72 16.43
N ARG A 27 2.51 2.65 15.97
CA ARG A 27 1.33 2.30 16.78
C ARG A 27 1.08 0.79 16.91
N GLY A 28 1.66 -0.03 16.04
CA GLY A 28 1.43 -1.47 16.07
C GLY A 28 2.43 -2.28 15.25
N PRO A 29 2.50 -3.61 15.46
CA PRO A 29 3.38 -4.51 14.73
C PRO A 29 2.80 -4.86 13.37
N PHE A 30 2.73 -3.87 12.47
CA PHE A 30 2.18 -4.09 11.13
C PHE A 30 3.15 -4.81 10.20
N ILE A 31 4.45 -4.48 10.30
CA ILE A 31 5.47 -4.97 9.36
C ILE A 31 5.49 -6.50 9.34
N GLY A 32 5.32 -7.08 8.14
CA GLY A 32 5.28 -8.51 7.92
C GLY A 32 3.97 -9.19 8.31
N ALA A 33 2.96 -8.47 8.78
CA ALA A 33 1.64 -9.04 9.02
C ALA A 33 1.06 -9.55 7.69
N ASN A 34 0.58 -10.79 7.71
CA ASN A 34 -0.15 -11.41 6.62
C ASN A 34 -1.65 -11.31 6.89
N LEU A 35 -2.39 -10.73 5.95
CA LEU A 35 -3.80 -10.38 6.07
C LEU A 35 -4.55 -10.85 4.84
N ALA A 36 -5.70 -11.49 5.06
CA ALA A 36 -6.64 -11.86 4.01
C ALA A 36 -7.95 -11.09 4.15
N LEU A 37 -8.56 -10.72 3.03
CA LEU A 37 -9.94 -10.18 2.96
C LEU A 37 -10.71 -10.97 1.90
N ASP A 38 -11.90 -11.45 2.29
CA ASP A 38 -12.77 -12.19 1.38
C ASP A 38 -13.30 -11.26 0.26
N ASP A 39 -13.63 -11.83 -0.90
CA ASP A 39 -14.12 -11.10 -2.08
C ASP A 39 -15.45 -10.35 -1.83
N ASP A 40 -16.30 -10.87 -0.95
CA ASP A 40 -17.53 -10.21 -0.50
C ASP A 40 -17.28 -8.90 0.30
N ASP A 41 -16.12 -8.77 0.95
CA ASP A 41 -15.74 -7.60 1.76
C ASP A 41 -14.74 -6.66 1.04
N ASP A 42 -14.07 -7.15 0.00
CA ASP A 42 -13.22 -6.38 -0.90
C ASP A 42 -14.07 -5.60 -1.93
N GLN A 43 -13.96 -4.27 -1.95
CA GLN A 43 -14.73 -3.45 -2.88
C GLN A 43 -14.42 -3.69 -4.37
N SER A 44 -13.29 -4.31 -4.70
CA SER A 44 -12.96 -4.72 -6.07
C SER A 44 -13.52 -6.10 -6.44
N GLY A 45 -13.96 -6.88 -5.46
CA GLY A 45 -14.61 -8.19 -5.64
C GLY A 45 -13.68 -9.32 -6.05
N MET A 46 -12.37 -9.21 -5.80
CA MET A 46 -11.40 -10.27 -6.15
C MET A 46 -10.77 -10.93 -4.92
N GLY A 47 -11.00 -10.38 -3.74
CA GLY A 47 -10.31 -10.76 -2.52
C GLY A 47 -8.91 -10.15 -2.45
N VAL A 48 -8.32 -10.24 -1.26
CA VAL A 48 -7.03 -9.65 -0.93
C VAL A 48 -6.19 -10.65 -0.17
N GLU A 49 -4.97 -10.85 -0.65
CA GLU A 49 -3.89 -11.54 0.03
C GLU A 49 -2.74 -10.55 0.22
N PHE A 50 -2.58 -10.02 1.44
CA PHE A 50 -1.78 -8.84 1.75
C PHE A 50 -0.67 -9.16 2.74
N ILE A 51 0.58 -8.88 2.38
CA ILE A 51 1.69 -8.85 3.32
C ILE A 51 2.17 -7.42 3.48
N TRP A 52 2.18 -6.94 4.73
CA TRP A 52 2.67 -5.59 5.03
C TRP A 52 4.18 -5.49 4.78
N MET A 53 4.59 -4.53 3.94
CA MET A 53 5.97 -4.34 3.54
C MET A 53 6.86 -3.85 4.68
N THR A 54 8.13 -4.26 4.68
CA THR A 54 9.16 -3.57 5.45
C THR A 54 9.38 -2.15 4.90
N PRO A 55 9.99 -1.24 5.69
CA PRO A 55 10.41 0.08 5.21
C PRO A 55 11.29 0.02 3.95
N GLU A 56 12.19 -0.95 3.87
CA GLU A 56 13.05 -1.16 2.69
C GLU A 56 12.23 -1.58 1.47
N GLN A 57 11.32 -2.55 1.63
CA GLN A 57 10.42 -2.98 0.56
C GLN A 57 9.51 -1.85 0.09
N THR A 58 8.99 -1.04 1.03
CA THR A 58 8.17 0.15 0.72
C THR A 58 8.94 1.12 -0.17
N VAL A 59 10.20 1.42 0.18
CA VAL A 59 11.05 2.34 -0.60
C VAL A 59 11.46 1.75 -1.94
N ASP A 60 11.78 0.45 -1.98
CA ASP A 60 12.12 -0.24 -3.22
C ASP A 60 10.94 -0.25 -4.20
N GLU A 61 9.73 -0.57 -3.73
CA GLU A 61 8.53 -0.48 -4.55
C GLU A 61 8.29 0.95 -5.04
N ALA A 62 8.34 1.93 -4.12
CA ALA A 62 8.06 3.34 -4.43
C ALA A 62 9.04 3.95 -5.44
N LEU A 63 10.34 3.61 -5.36
CA LEU A 63 11.40 4.31 -6.09
C LEU A 63 12.05 3.49 -7.20
N LYS A 64 11.97 2.16 -7.16
CA LYS A 64 12.71 1.27 -8.06
C LYS A 64 11.82 0.36 -8.91
N ALA A 65 10.64 -0.03 -8.41
CA ALA A 65 9.75 -0.96 -9.10
C ALA A 65 8.56 -0.29 -9.79
N TYR A 66 7.95 -1.02 -10.72
CA TYR A 66 6.63 -0.73 -11.25
C TYR A 66 5.63 -1.65 -10.55
N PRO A 67 4.41 -1.16 -10.25
CA PRO A 67 3.86 0.14 -10.64
C PRO A 67 4.28 1.31 -9.73
N GLY A 68 4.93 1.06 -8.58
CA GLY A 68 5.15 2.07 -7.54
C GLY A 68 5.72 3.41 -8.02
N ARG A 69 6.74 3.39 -8.89
CA ARG A 69 7.33 4.60 -9.47
C ARG A 69 6.34 5.51 -10.21
N LEU A 70 5.32 4.93 -10.85
CA LEU A 70 4.33 5.70 -11.62
C LEU A 70 3.24 6.29 -10.73
N VAL A 71 2.84 5.56 -9.69
CA VAL A 71 1.70 5.94 -8.84
C VAL A 71 2.13 6.76 -7.62
N LEU A 72 3.39 6.69 -7.20
CA LEU A 72 3.92 7.53 -6.11
C LEU A 72 3.74 9.03 -6.40
N LYS A 73 4.05 9.46 -7.63
CA LYS A 73 3.86 10.86 -8.06
C LYS A 73 2.39 11.27 -8.17
N LEU A 74 1.47 10.31 -8.12
CA LEU A 74 0.03 10.53 -8.10
C LEU A 74 -0.49 10.61 -6.67
N GLY A 75 0.35 10.41 -5.64
CA GLY A 75 -0.05 10.43 -4.23
C GLY A 75 -0.38 9.06 -3.65
N LEU A 76 0.03 7.97 -4.30
CA LEU A 76 -0.18 6.61 -3.78
C LEU A 76 1.09 6.07 -3.12
N LEU A 77 1.01 5.70 -1.84
CA LEU A 77 2.15 5.18 -1.08
C LEU A 77 2.05 3.65 -0.99
N PRO A 78 3.02 2.87 -1.51
CA PRO A 78 2.99 1.41 -1.36
C PRO A 78 3.14 1.03 0.12
N ILE A 79 2.33 0.08 0.56
CA ILE A 79 2.40 -0.44 1.94
C ILE A 79 2.33 -1.97 2.03
N GLY A 80 1.87 -2.64 0.97
CA GLY A 80 1.69 -4.09 0.98
C GLY A 80 2.03 -4.74 -0.35
N MET A 81 2.44 -5.99 -0.29
CA MET A 81 2.65 -6.84 -1.46
C MET A 81 1.61 -7.95 -1.49
N CYS A 82 1.34 -8.50 -2.69
CA CYS A 82 0.52 -9.70 -2.84
C CYS A 82 1.25 -10.92 -2.26
N ALA A 83 0.60 -11.65 -1.34
CA ALA A 83 1.17 -12.85 -0.72
C ALA A 83 1.40 -13.99 -1.73
N GLU A 84 0.55 -14.08 -2.76
CA GLU A 84 0.65 -15.09 -3.82
C GLU A 84 1.76 -14.78 -4.84
N GLY A 85 2.36 -13.59 -4.78
CA GLY A 85 3.42 -13.19 -5.71
C GLY A 85 2.92 -12.86 -7.11
N THR A 86 1.65 -12.46 -7.28
CA THR A 86 1.11 -12.01 -8.58
C THR A 86 1.83 -10.78 -9.13
N GLY A 87 2.44 -10.00 -8.24
CA GLY A 87 3.13 -8.76 -8.58
C GLY A 87 2.24 -7.53 -8.52
N ASP A 88 1.03 -7.60 -7.95
CA ASP A 88 0.12 -6.47 -7.77
C ASP A 88 0.20 -5.91 -6.34
N PRO A 89 0.93 -4.80 -6.10
CA PRO A 89 1.07 -4.23 -4.76
C PRO A 89 -0.14 -3.42 -4.32
N TYR A 90 -0.23 -3.22 -3.02
CA TYR A 90 -1.27 -2.45 -2.35
C TYR A 90 -0.73 -1.12 -1.83
N PHE A 91 -1.54 -0.08 -1.99
CA PHE A 91 -1.17 1.30 -1.75
C PHE A 91 -2.21 2.00 -0.90
N LEU A 92 -1.73 2.94 -0.08
CA LEU A 92 -2.60 3.95 0.49
C LEU A 92 -2.83 5.05 -0.53
N ASP A 93 -4.10 5.34 -0.78
CA ASP A 93 -4.49 6.47 -1.60
C ASP A 93 -4.48 7.76 -0.75
N LEU A 94 -3.39 8.52 -0.85
CA LEU A 94 -3.22 9.78 -0.11
C LEU A 94 -3.62 10.99 -0.97
N ARG A 95 -4.38 10.77 -2.05
CA ARG A 95 -4.95 11.84 -2.86
C ARG A 95 -6.12 12.46 -2.12
N GLY A 96 -6.04 13.77 -1.89
CA GLY A 96 -7.12 14.52 -1.24
C GLY A 96 -7.04 14.49 0.28
N ASP A 97 -8.17 14.78 0.93
CA ASP A 97 -8.26 14.83 2.39
C ASP A 97 -8.75 13.49 2.94
N PHE A 98 -7.82 12.72 3.51
CA PHE A 98 -8.08 11.38 4.03
C PHE A 98 -8.29 11.34 5.55
N ASN A 99 -8.30 12.48 6.26
CA ASN A 99 -8.59 12.56 7.71
C ASN A 99 -7.96 11.45 8.58
N GLU A 100 -6.69 11.11 8.31
CA GLU A 100 -5.94 10.02 8.97
C GLU A 100 -6.44 8.57 8.74
N ASP A 101 -7.36 8.34 7.80
CA ASP A 101 -7.89 7.01 7.45
C ASP A 101 -8.03 6.84 5.92
N PRO A 102 -6.90 6.76 5.20
CA PRO A 102 -6.90 6.75 3.73
C PRO A 102 -7.48 5.46 3.15
N PRO A 103 -8.04 5.52 1.92
CA PRO A 103 -8.43 4.33 1.19
C PRO A 103 -7.24 3.40 0.94
N LEU A 104 -7.53 2.10 0.91
CA LEU A 104 -6.60 1.06 0.45
C LEU A 104 -6.96 0.68 -0.97
N VAL A 105 -5.95 0.60 -1.84
CA VAL A 105 -6.13 0.23 -3.24
C VAL A 105 -5.10 -0.81 -3.68
N ARG A 106 -5.47 -1.64 -4.65
CA ARG A 106 -4.57 -2.51 -5.41
C ARG A 106 -4.22 -1.82 -6.72
N VAL A 107 -2.96 -1.90 -7.12
CA VAL A 107 -2.48 -1.31 -8.38
C VAL A 107 -1.95 -2.45 -9.25
N PRO A 108 -2.73 -2.93 -10.23
CA PRO A 108 -2.30 -4.04 -11.06
C PRO A 108 -1.06 -3.72 -11.90
N HIS A 109 -0.11 -4.66 -11.94
CA HIS A 109 1.17 -4.49 -12.63
C HIS A 109 1.02 -4.40 -14.16
N ASP A 110 0.02 -5.08 -14.72
CA ASP A 110 -0.22 -5.18 -16.16
C ASP A 110 -0.39 -3.82 -16.86
N PHE A 111 -0.82 -2.79 -16.13
CA PHE A 111 -1.04 -1.45 -16.68
C PHE A 111 0.19 -0.53 -16.55
N ALA A 112 1.29 -0.98 -15.96
CA ALA A 112 2.49 -0.17 -15.74
C ALA A 112 3.44 -0.11 -16.97
N GLY A 113 3.20 -0.90 -18.02
CA GLY A 113 4.09 -1.01 -19.19
C GLY A 113 3.87 0.04 -20.30
N GLY A 114 2.88 0.91 -20.18
CA GLY A 114 2.37 1.73 -21.29
C GLY A 114 3.03 3.10 -21.53
N GLY A 115 3.92 3.56 -20.64
CA GLY A 115 4.58 4.87 -20.75
C GLY A 115 4.85 5.53 -19.41
N ASP A 116 4.93 6.86 -19.40
CA ASP A 116 5.29 7.64 -18.20
C ASP A 116 4.13 7.82 -17.22
N SER A 117 2.96 7.21 -17.40
CA SER A 117 1.80 7.40 -16.51
C SER A 117 1.01 6.12 -16.30
N TYR A 118 0.44 5.98 -15.11
CA TYR A 118 -0.48 4.90 -14.79
C TYR A 118 -1.95 5.35 -15.01
N PRO A 119 -2.79 4.53 -15.67
CA PRO A 119 -4.20 4.86 -15.89
C PRO A 119 -5.00 4.76 -14.58
N LEU A 120 -5.57 5.89 -14.13
CA LEU A 120 -6.25 5.98 -12.83
C LEU A 120 -7.50 5.09 -12.72
N ASP A 121 -8.18 4.83 -13.84
CA ASP A 121 -9.36 3.95 -13.92
C ASP A 121 -9.02 2.46 -13.77
N LYS A 122 -7.72 2.11 -13.71
CA LYS A 122 -7.24 0.76 -13.45
C LYS A 122 -6.81 0.50 -12.02
N ILE A 123 -6.83 1.54 -11.17
CA ILE A 123 -6.58 1.38 -9.74
C ILE A 123 -7.83 0.76 -9.12
N GLU A 124 -7.66 -0.37 -8.47
CA GLU A 124 -8.73 -1.15 -7.88
C GLU A 124 -8.89 -0.74 -6.42
N LYS A 125 -10.06 -0.24 -6.05
CA LYS A 125 -10.32 0.12 -4.66
C LYS A 125 -10.63 -1.14 -3.87
N ILE A 126 -9.90 -1.33 -2.78
CA ILE A 126 -10.10 -2.43 -1.83
C ILE A 126 -11.03 -2.01 -0.71
N SER A 127 -10.77 -0.82 -0.14
CA SER A 127 -11.57 -0.24 0.94
C SER A 127 -11.51 1.27 0.87
N ASP A 128 -12.61 1.94 1.21
CA ASP A 128 -12.63 3.40 1.40
C ASP A 128 -11.81 3.87 2.60
N HIS A 129 -11.57 2.97 3.56
CA HIS A 129 -10.90 3.25 4.82
C HIS A 129 -9.93 2.14 5.21
N LEU A 130 -8.68 2.49 5.54
CA LEU A 130 -7.68 1.54 6.02
C LEU A 130 -8.13 0.88 7.33
N SER A 131 -8.77 1.63 8.22
CA SER A 131 -9.28 1.09 9.49
C SER A 131 -10.35 0.01 9.28
N GLU A 132 -11.18 0.14 8.24
CA GLU A 132 -12.18 -0.86 7.87
C GLU A 132 -11.54 -2.13 7.32
N PHE A 133 -10.56 -1.99 6.41
CA PHE A 133 -9.75 -3.13 5.94
C PHE A 133 -9.15 -3.89 7.14
N LEU A 134 -8.47 -3.18 8.04
CA LEU A 134 -7.86 -3.79 9.23
C LEU A 134 -8.88 -4.48 10.17
N ARG A 135 -10.12 -3.98 10.22
CA ARG A 135 -11.19 -4.54 11.05
C ARG A 135 -11.78 -5.82 10.45
N LEU A 136 -11.92 -5.87 9.12
CA LEU A 136 -12.55 -6.97 8.40
C LEU A 136 -11.56 -8.08 8.06
N SER A 137 -10.29 -7.74 7.84
CA SER A 137 -9.26 -8.71 7.49
C SER A 137 -9.00 -9.73 8.59
N LYS A 138 -8.71 -10.95 8.16
CA LYS A 138 -8.23 -12.04 9.02
C LYS A 138 -6.71 -12.03 8.99
N ILE A 139 -6.09 -12.27 10.15
CA ILE A 139 -4.64 -12.53 10.21
C ILE A 139 -4.42 -13.96 9.75
N GLU A 140 -3.52 -14.15 8.80
CA GLU A 140 -3.07 -15.47 8.38
C GLU A 140 -1.75 -15.83 9.06
N ASP A 141 -1.67 -17.04 9.60
CA ASP A 141 -0.41 -17.61 10.07
C ASP A 141 0.36 -18.11 8.84
N GLY A 142 1.51 -17.49 8.57
CA GLY A 142 2.43 -17.89 7.47
C GLY A 142 3.21 -19.17 7.73
#